data_AF-A0A914KWJ1-F1
#
_entry.id   AF-A0A914KWJ1-F1
#
_cell.length_a   1.000
_cell.length_b   1.000
_cell.length_c   1.000
_cell.angle_alpha   90.00
_cell.angle_beta   90.00
_cell.angle_gamma   90.00
#
_symmetry.space_group_name_H-M   'P 1'
#
loop_
_entity.id
_entity.type
_entity.pdbx_description
1 polymer ?
#
loop_
_entity_poly.entity_id
_entity_poly.type
_entity_poly.pdbx_seq_one_letter_code
_entity_poly.pdbx_strand_id
1 'polypeptide(L)'
;MTTKYIGSERFRFLGMARLHLEAFLRVAFLPYVARYKARISYLPLPEGRLRDKIMEKMRMRVEERREEIGKEEEESEDFDEMIKGIEIPPLGQPVPSNWKTIEEEFCFVHIAALSHIGSDLPYIPSAKLDNPVLFLTFVRWQKIFHRLHMAKILLSIDTSAHLNDPAFEIIPILACRVNPEKDAGGWLALDGEAVINDGKNSSMSFQVGPGKNKNATIIGRQRR
;
A
#
# COMPACT_ATOMS: atom_id res chain seq x y z
N MET A 1 28.42 -2.30 -3.61
CA MET A 1 27.90 -3.23 -2.60
C MET A 1 26.41 -3.38 -2.81
N THR A 2 26.02 -4.50 -3.41
CA THR A 2 24.66 -4.87 -3.81
C THR A 2 23.96 -5.47 -2.60
N THR A 3 23.34 -4.64 -1.76
CA THR A 3 22.66 -5.15 -0.57
C THR A 3 21.34 -5.79 -0.99
N LYS A 4 21.27 -7.12 -0.90
CA LYS A 4 20.13 -8.00 -1.27
C LYS A 4 18.89 -7.82 -0.37
N TYR A 5 18.85 -6.79 0.46
CA TYR A 5 17.85 -6.61 1.50
C TYR A 5 17.34 -5.17 1.56
N ILE A 6 16.04 -5.01 1.77
CA ILE A 6 15.42 -3.72 2.12
C ILE A 6 16.11 -3.20 3.39
N GLY A 7 16.44 -1.91 3.43
CA GLY A 7 17.47 -1.35 4.31
C GLY A 7 17.41 -1.73 5.79
N SER A 8 16.20 -1.94 6.35
CA SER A 8 15.97 -2.30 7.76
C SER A 8 16.30 -3.75 8.13
N GLU A 9 16.51 -4.66 7.17
CA GLU A 9 16.87 -6.06 7.47
C GLU A 9 18.23 -6.19 8.15
N ARG A 10 19.15 -5.24 7.92
CA ARG A 10 20.45 -5.19 8.62
C ARG A 10 20.31 -5.00 10.14
N PHE A 11 19.13 -4.58 10.57
CA PHE A 11 18.77 -4.27 11.96
C PHE A 11 17.73 -5.23 12.52
N ARG A 12 17.59 -6.45 11.96
CA ARG A 12 16.58 -7.43 12.41
C ARG A 12 16.67 -7.73 13.92
N PHE A 13 17.86 -7.64 14.51
CA PHE A 13 18.10 -7.79 15.95
C PHE A 13 17.42 -6.71 16.82
N LEU A 14 17.06 -5.55 16.24
CA LEU A 14 16.34 -4.47 16.93
C LEU A 14 14.82 -4.65 16.93
N GLY A 15 14.31 -5.77 16.42
CA GLY A 15 12.85 -5.99 16.31
C GLY A 15 12.19 -4.83 15.56
N MET A 16 11.10 -4.28 16.09
CA MET A 16 10.34 -3.20 15.44
C MET A 16 11.03 -1.83 15.45
N ALA A 17 11.99 -1.60 16.35
CA ALA A 17 12.77 -0.37 16.37
C ALA A 17 13.59 -0.19 15.08
N ARG A 18 13.84 -1.28 14.34
CA ARG A 18 14.52 -1.25 13.04
C ARG A 18 13.79 -0.41 11.99
N LEU A 19 12.46 -0.36 12.03
CA LEU A 19 11.66 0.38 11.05
C LEU A 19 11.74 1.88 11.32
N HIS A 20 11.65 2.27 12.59
CA HIS A 20 11.83 3.66 13.03
C HIS A 20 13.27 4.13 12.80
N LEU A 21 14.26 3.28 13.08
CA LEU A 21 15.67 3.58 12.81
C LEU A 21 15.90 3.76 11.30
N GLU A 22 15.40 2.85 10.45
CA GLU A 22 15.52 2.98 9.00
C GLU A 22 14.80 4.23 8.47
N ALA A 23 13.62 4.56 9.01
CA ALA A 23 12.91 5.80 8.67
C ALA A 23 13.75 7.03 9.04
N PHE A 24 14.33 7.05 10.24
CA PHE A 24 15.24 8.10 10.67
C PHE A 24 16.49 8.19 9.79
N LEU A 25 17.14 7.06 9.51
CA LEU A 25 18.33 7.01 8.65
C LEU A 25 18.05 7.53 7.25
N ARG A 26 16.90 7.17 6.66
CA ARG A 26 16.48 7.69 5.35
C ARG A 26 16.33 9.20 5.37
N VAL A 27 15.79 9.76 6.44
CA VAL A 27 15.57 11.21 6.57
C VAL A 27 16.86 11.97 6.88
N ALA A 28 17.74 11.38 7.70
CA ALA A 28 18.99 11.98 8.13
C ALA A 28 20.06 11.93 7.02
N PHE A 29 20.13 10.83 6.28
CA PHE A 29 21.21 10.57 5.33
C PHE A 29 20.81 10.70 3.86
N LEU A 30 19.52 10.68 3.49
CA LEU A 30 19.12 11.00 2.12
C LEU A 30 18.83 12.50 2.01
N PRO A 31 19.52 13.22 1.10
CA PRO A 31 19.33 14.66 0.94
C PRO A 31 17.90 15.00 0.48
N TYR A 32 17.25 14.07 -0.23
CA TYR A 32 15.90 14.19 -0.79
C TYR A 32 15.06 12.96 -0.45
N VAL A 33 13.74 13.14 -0.40
CA VAL A 33 12.80 12.03 -0.36
C VAL A 33 12.89 11.27 -1.69
N ALA A 34 12.68 9.95 -1.66
CA ALA A 34 12.66 9.16 -2.89
C ALA A 34 11.51 9.61 -3.79
N ARG A 35 11.71 9.55 -5.11
CA ARG A 35 10.72 9.96 -6.11
C ARG A 35 10.60 8.87 -7.16
N TYR A 36 9.41 8.32 -7.31
CA TYR A 36 9.12 7.22 -8.22
C TYR A 36 7.99 7.65 -9.16
N LYS A 37 8.30 7.78 -10.44
CA LYS A 37 7.27 8.01 -11.47
C LYS A 37 6.60 6.69 -11.81
N ALA A 38 5.27 6.65 -11.72
CA ALA A 38 4.50 5.44 -11.97
C ALA A 38 3.10 5.76 -12.47
N ARG A 39 2.53 4.80 -13.20
CA ARG A 39 1.10 4.72 -13.49
C ARG A 39 0.46 3.69 -12.56
N ILE A 40 -0.56 4.10 -11.83
CA ILE A 40 -1.35 3.25 -10.93
C ILE A 40 -2.76 3.17 -11.51
N SER A 41 -3.19 1.98 -11.91
CA SER A 41 -4.55 1.72 -12.35
C SER A 41 -5.25 0.85 -11.31
N TYR A 42 -6.45 1.20 -10.87
CA TYR A 42 -7.14 0.48 -9.81
C TYR A 42 -8.65 0.42 -10.01
N LEU A 43 -9.27 -0.66 -9.53
CA LEU A 43 -10.71 -0.80 -9.39
C LEU A 43 -11.12 -0.33 -7.99
N PRO A 44 -11.76 0.84 -7.83
CA PRO A 44 -12.19 1.31 -6.52
C PRO A 44 -13.27 0.39 -5.95
N LEU A 45 -13.33 0.31 -4.61
CA LEU A 45 -14.51 -0.21 -3.94
C LEU A 45 -15.73 0.66 -4.34
N PRO A 46 -16.85 0.07 -4.78
CA PRO A 46 -18.05 0.81 -5.10
C PRO A 46 -18.55 1.67 -3.94
N GLU A 47 -19.28 2.73 -4.26
CA GLU A 47 -19.97 3.53 -3.24
C GLU A 47 -21.06 2.71 -2.58
N GLY A 48 -21.21 2.87 -1.28
CA GLY A 48 -22.15 2.09 -0.48
C GLY A 48 -21.71 1.99 0.98
N ARG A 49 -22.58 1.34 1.78
CA ARG A 49 -22.44 1.24 3.24
C ARG A 49 -21.08 0.71 3.67
N LEU A 50 -20.56 -0.34 3.01
CA LEU A 50 -19.26 -0.91 3.32
C LEU A 50 -18.13 0.12 3.19
N ARG A 51 -18.11 0.87 2.08
CA ARG A 51 -17.09 1.89 1.83
C ARG A 51 -17.16 3.00 2.86
N ASP A 52 -18.36 3.44 3.21
CA ASP A 52 -18.58 4.50 4.20
C ASP A 52 -18.08 4.06 5.58
N LYS A 53 -18.46 2.85 6.02
CA LYS A 53 -17.97 2.25 7.28
C LYS A 53 -16.44 2.14 7.31
N ILE A 54 -15.83 1.66 6.23
CA ILE A 54 -14.37 1.54 6.12
C ILE A 54 -13.68 2.89 6.28
N MET A 55 -14.20 3.92 5.60
CA MET A 55 -13.64 5.27 5.63
C MET A 55 -13.86 5.96 6.97
N GLU A 56 -15.01 5.74 7.62
CA GLU A 56 -15.29 6.22 8.98
C GLU A 56 -14.30 5.62 9.98
N LYS A 57 -14.14 4.29 9.97
CA LYS A 57 -13.19 3.58 10.83
C LYS A 57 -11.73 4.02 10.65
N MET A 58 -11.35 4.44 9.44
CA MET A 58 -10.01 5.01 9.21
C MET A 58 -9.81 6.34 9.91
N ARG A 59 -10.86 7.19 9.97
CA ARG A 59 -10.83 8.53 10.55
C ARG A 59 -10.96 8.53 12.08
N MET A 60 -11.43 7.44 12.67
CA MET A 60 -11.52 7.30 14.12
C MET A 60 -10.15 7.30 14.80
N ARG A 61 -10.12 7.78 16.05
CA ARG A 61 -8.92 7.70 16.89
C ARG A 61 -8.64 6.26 17.31
N VAL A 62 -7.40 6.01 17.74
CA VAL A 62 -6.96 4.68 18.16
C VAL A 62 -7.73 4.20 19.40
N GLU A 63 -8.01 5.10 20.34
CA GLU A 63 -8.75 4.81 21.57
C GLU A 63 -10.21 4.44 21.29
N GLU A 64 -10.89 5.24 20.46
CA GLU A 64 -12.28 5.02 20.03
C GLU A 64 -12.43 3.67 19.30
N ARG A 65 -11.46 3.31 18.45
CA ARG A 65 -11.42 2.01 17.77
C ARG A 65 -11.36 0.82 18.72
N ARG A 66 -10.62 0.92 19.83
CA ARG A 66 -10.48 -0.21 20.78
C ARG A 66 -11.81 -0.55 21.45
N GLU A 67 -12.66 0.45 21.68
CA GLU A 67 -13.98 0.26 22.27
C GLU A 67 -15.01 -0.30 21.28
N GLU A 68 -14.87 -0.02 19.98
CA GLU A 68 -15.74 -0.54 18.93
C GLU A 68 -15.48 -1.99 18.54
N ILE A 69 -14.23 -2.47 18.61
CA ILE A 69 -13.89 -3.87 18.25
C ILE A 69 -14.74 -4.88 19.03
N GLY A 70 -15.12 -4.56 20.27
CA GLY A 70 -15.97 -5.42 21.10
C GLY A 70 -17.47 -5.41 20.76
N LYS A 71 -17.91 -4.54 19.84
CA LYS A 71 -19.33 -4.34 19.48
C LYS A 71 -19.63 -4.61 18.00
N GLU A 72 -18.65 -5.05 17.21
CA GLU A 72 -18.86 -5.34 15.79
C GLU A 72 -19.77 -6.58 15.64
N GLU A 73 -21.02 -6.36 15.26
CA GLU A 73 -21.85 -7.40 14.66
C GLU A 73 -21.30 -7.71 13.26
N GLU A 74 -21.06 -8.99 12.96
CA GLU A 74 -20.71 -9.47 11.62
C GLU A 74 -21.92 -9.28 10.69
N GLU A 75 -22.08 -8.08 10.12
CA GLU A 75 -22.95 -7.91 8.95
C GLU A 75 -22.34 -8.70 7.78
N SER A 76 -23.08 -9.69 7.29
CA SER A 76 -22.65 -10.54 6.17
C SER A 76 -22.75 -9.76 4.85
N GLU A 77 -21.66 -9.12 4.44
CA GLU A 77 -21.50 -8.62 3.08
C GLU A 77 -21.31 -9.81 2.12
N ASP A 78 -22.02 -9.83 1.00
CA ASP A 78 -21.81 -10.84 -0.04
C ASP A 78 -20.54 -10.48 -0.85
N PHE A 79 -19.40 -10.80 -0.27
CA PHE A 79 -18.10 -10.61 -0.90
C PHE A 79 -17.93 -11.44 -2.17
N ASP A 80 -18.63 -12.58 -2.29
CA ASP A 80 -18.55 -13.42 -3.49
C ASP A 80 -19.25 -12.74 -4.67
N GLU A 81 -20.41 -12.14 -4.43
CA GLU A 81 -21.08 -11.28 -5.43
C GLU A 81 -20.23 -10.07 -5.78
N MET A 82 -19.59 -9.43 -4.80
CA MET A 82 -18.74 -8.25 -5.03
C MET A 82 -17.53 -8.53 -5.92
N ILE A 83 -16.88 -9.68 -5.74
CA ILE A 83 -15.71 -10.06 -6.56
C ILE A 83 -16.11 -10.72 -7.88
N LYS A 84 -17.38 -11.10 -8.04
CA LYS A 84 -17.88 -11.74 -9.25
C LYS A 84 -17.75 -10.82 -10.44
N GLY A 85 -17.09 -11.30 -11.50
CA GLY A 85 -16.90 -10.54 -12.73
C GLY A 85 -15.81 -9.47 -12.65
N ILE A 86 -15.01 -9.43 -11.58
CA ILE A 86 -13.81 -8.60 -11.58
C ILE A 86 -12.80 -9.18 -12.56
N GLU A 87 -12.53 -8.43 -13.62
CA GLU A 87 -11.53 -8.78 -14.62
C GLU A 87 -10.15 -8.31 -14.18
N ILE A 88 -9.21 -9.27 -14.11
CA ILE A 88 -7.80 -9.03 -13.83
C ILE A 88 -7.03 -9.39 -15.12
N PRO A 89 -6.93 -8.47 -16.11
CA PRO A 89 -6.29 -8.80 -17.36
C PRO A 89 -4.79 -9.03 -17.18
N PRO A 90 -4.14 -9.79 -18.09
CA PRO A 90 -2.69 -9.90 -18.14
C PRO A 90 -1.99 -8.54 -18.20
N LEU A 91 -0.78 -8.44 -17.65
CA LEU A 91 -0.02 -7.18 -17.55
C LEU A 91 0.18 -6.46 -18.91
N GLY A 92 0.16 -7.21 -20.02
CA GLY A 92 0.39 -6.69 -21.37
C GLY A 92 -0.87 -6.15 -22.05
N GLN A 93 -2.04 -6.43 -21.49
CA GLN A 93 -3.33 -5.97 -22.01
C GLN A 93 -3.75 -4.69 -21.26
N PRO A 94 -4.56 -3.81 -21.88
CA PRO A 94 -5.13 -2.66 -21.18
C PRO A 94 -5.95 -3.10 -19.98
N VAL A 95 -6.02 -2.25 -18.94
CA VAL A 95 -6.98 -2.44 -17.85
C VAL A 95 -8.40 -2.15 -18.35
N PRO A 96 -9.45 -2.72 -17.73
CA PRO A 96 -10.83 -2.44 -18.09
C PRO A 96 -11.19 -0.96 -17.89
N SER A 97 -12.22 -0.47 -18.60
CA SER A 97 -12.61 0.94 -18.61
C SER A 97 -13.21 1.46 -17.29
N ASN A 98 -13.71 0.56 -16.44
CA ASN A 98 -14.21 0.89 -15.10
C ASN A 98 -13.08 1.11 -14.07
N TRP A 99 -11.82 0.84 -14.42
CA TRP A 99 -10.67 1.15 -13.56
C TRP A 99 -10.33 2.63 -13.65
N LYS A 100 -9.94 3.22 -12.52
CA LYS A 100 -9.40 4.58 -12.44
C LYS A 100 -7.87 4.52 -12.58
N THR A 101 -7.28 5.56 -13.15
CA THR A 101 -5.82 5.63 -13.34
C THR A 101 -5.26 6.95 -12.81
N ILE A 102 -4.13 6.86 -12.11
CA ILE A 102 -3.32 7.98 -11.64
C ILE A 102 -1.91 7.81 -12.22
N GLU A 103 -1.40 8.83 -12.90
CA GLU A 103 -0.04 8.81 -13.46
C GLU A 103 0.73 10.04 -12.98
N GLU A 104 1.56 9.83 -11.97
CA GLU A 104 2.27 10.89 -11.27
C GLU A 104 3.58 10.37 -10.66
N GLU A 105 4.16 11.17 -9.77
CA GLU A 105 5.34 10.83 -9.00
C GLU A 105 5.00 10.66 -7.53
N PHE A 106 5.54 9.61 -6.95
CA PHE A 106 5.20 9.17 -5.61
C PHE A 106 6.46 9.06 -4.75
N CYS A 107 6.30 9.33 -3.46
CA CYS A 107 7.32 9.02 -2.47
C CYS A 107 7.38 7.52 -2.19
N PHE A 108 6.20 6.88 -2.18
CA PHE A 108 6.01 5.43 -2.16
C PHE A 108 4.60 5.10 -2.63
N VAL A 109 4.39 3.83 -3.02
CA VAL A 109 3.09 3.22 -3.26
C VAL A 109 3.08 1.90 -2.50
N HIS A 110 2.02 1.63 -1.76
CA HIS A 110 1.87 0.41 -0.97
C HIS A 110 0.41 -0.07 -1.02
N ILE A 111 0.23 -1.39 -1.10
CA ILE A 111 -1.09 -2.01 -1.13
C ILE A 111 -1.18 -2.92 0.09
N ALA A 112 -2.06 -2.59 1.02
CA ALA A 112 -2.25 -3.36 2.24
C ALA A 112 -3.47 -4.27 2.13
N ALA A 113 -3.26 -5.56 2.41
CA ALA A 113 -4.32 -6.54 2.66
C ALA A 113 -4.53 -6.78 4.17
N LEU A 114 -3.53 -6.45 4.99
CA LEU A 114 -3.52 -6.68 6.43
C LEU A 114 -3.55 -5.35 7.18
N SER A 115 -4.05 -5.40 8.41
CA SER A 115 -4.14 -4.21 9.26
C SER A 115 -2.80 -3.72 9.76
N HIS A 116 -1.80 -4.60 9.81
CA HIS A 116 -0.47 -4.34 10.34
C HIS A 116 0.60 -4.60 9.28
N ILE A 117 1.62 -3.75 9.24
CA ILE A 117 2.79 -3.89 8.34
C ILE A 117 3.96 -4.66 9.01
N GLY A 118 3.86 -4.89 10.32
CA GLY A 118 4.70 -5.77 11.12
C GLY A 118 3.94 -6.18 12.38
N SER A 119 4.46 -7.12 13.19
CA SER A 119 3.71 -7.75 14.30
C SER A 119 2.94 -6.76 15.19
N ASP A 120 3.55 -5.61 15.49
CA ASP A 120 3.00 -4.61 16.41
C ASP A 120 2.99 -3.20 15.78
N LEU A 121 2.99 -3.11 14.45
CA LEU A 121 2.96 -1.83 13.73
C LEU A 121 1.65 -1.69 12.94
N PRO A 122 0.64 -1.00 13.50
CA PRO A 122 -0.62 -0.78 12.82
C PRO A 122 -0.38 0.06 11.58
N TYR A 123 -1.10 -0.24 10.50
CA TYR A 123 -0.96 0.48 9.24
C TYR A 123 -2.32 0.88 8.68
N ILE A 124 -3.23 -0.08 8.50
CA ILE A 124 -4.61 0.16 8.05
C ILE A 124 -5.59 -0.58 8.97
N PRO A 125 -6.06 0.04 10.06
CA PRO A 125 -6.91 -0.63 11.05
C PRO A 125 -8.23 -1.20 10.49
N SER A 126 -8.71 -0.69 9.36
CA SER A 126 -9.92 -1.18 8.69
C SER A 126 -9.69 -2.45 7.86
N ALA A 127 -8.44 -2.89 7.65
CA ALA A 127 -8.14 -4.07 6.86
C ALA A 127 -8.43 -5.36 7.63
N LYS A 128 -9.15 -6.28 7.00
CA LYS A 128 -9.50 -7.59 7.54
C LYS A 128 -9.05 -8.67 6.56
N LEU A 129 -8.53 -9.78 7.08
CA LEU A 129 -7.94 -10.86 6.28
C LEU A 129 -8.97 -11.60 5.40
N ASP A 130 -10.22 -11.67 5.87
CA ASP A 130 -11.36 -12.35 5.25
C ASP A 130 -12.15 -11.45 4.29
N ASN A 131 -11.73 -10.20 4.11
CA ASN A 131 -12.36 -9.24 3.23
C ASN A 131 -11.54 -9.08 1.92
N PRO A 132 -12.18 -9.14 0.72
CA PRO A 132 -11.48 -8.92 -0.55
C PRO A 132 -10.98 -7.48 -0.75
N VAL A 133 -11.37 -6.53 0.10
CA VAL A 133 -10.97 -5.12 0.01
C VAL A 133 -9.50 -4.95 0.37
N LEU A 134 -8.76 -4.36 -0.57
CA LEU A 134 -7.38 -3.94 -0.41
C LEU A 134 -7.31 -2.42 -0.21
N PHE A 135 -6.20 -1.94 0.33
CA PHE A 135 -5.99 -0.53 0.59
C PHE A 135 -4.79 -0.02 -0.19
N LEU A 136 -5.07 0.71 -1.27
CA LEU A 136 -4.06 1.44 -2.02
C LEU A 136 -3.68 2.69 -1.23
N THR A 137 -2.44 2.76 -0.82
CA THR A 137 -1.88 3.84 -0.02
C THR A 137 -0.67 4.43 -0.73
N PHE A 138 -0.56 5.75 -0.76
CA PHE A 138 0.57 6.42 -1.38
C PHE A 138 0.71 7.85 -0.87
N VAL A 139 1.88 8.43 -1.10
CA VAL A 139 2.15 9.84 -0.90
C VAL A 139 2.63 10.40 -2.23
N ARG A 140 1.92 11.40 -2.75
CA ARG A 140 2.34 12.12 -3.97
C ARG A 140 3.54 13.00 -3.66
N TRP A 141 4.52 13.02 -4.56
CA TRP A 141 5.74 13.81 -4.40
C TRP A 141 5.43 15.29 -4.12
N GLN A 142 4.51 15.87 -4.89
CA GLN A 142 4.13 17.29 -4.80
C GLN A 142 3.36 17.67 -3.52
N LYS A 143 2.91 16.70 -2.72
CA LYS A 143 2.28 16.96 -1.42
C LYS A 143 3.27 17.03 -0.26
N ILE A 144 4.54 16.68 -0.50
CA ILE A 144 5.59 16.75 0.51
C ILE A 144 6.33 18.08 0.40
N PHE A 145 6.28 18.87 1.47
CA PHE A 145 6.97 20.16 1.53
C PHE A 145 8.49 20.01 1.75
N HIS A 146 8.90 19.06 2.59
CA HIS A 146 10.30 18.80 2.91
C HIS A 146 10.49 17.35 3.41
N ARG A 147 11.72 16.83 3.41
CA ARG A 147 12.01 15.45 3.88
C ARG A 147 11.57 15.15 5.31
N LEU A 148 11.46 16.18 6.15
CA LEU A 148 10.97 16.05 7.53
C LEU A 148 9.46 15.79 7.60
N HIS A 149 8.68 16.24 6.62
CA HIS A 149 7.25 15.91 6.53
C HIS A 149 7.07 14.42 6.26
N MET A 150 7.82 13.86 5.31
CA MET A 150 7.84 12.41 5.08
C MET A 150 8.29 11.64 6.33
N ALA A 151 9.29 12.15 7.07
CA ALA A 151 9.73 11.59 8.34
C ALA A 151 8.58 11.51 9.36
N LYS A 152 7.85 12.60 9.52
CA LYS A 152 6.70 12.68 10.43
C LYS A 152 5.67 11.62 10.09
N ILE A 153 5.33 11.47 8.80
CA ILE A 153 4.39 10.43 8.33
C ILE A 153 4.89 9.04 8.75
N LEU A 154 6.15 8.69 8.45
CA LEU A 154 6.70 7.36 8.77
C LEU A 154 6.78 7.09 10.28
N LEU A 155 7.17 8.09 11.07
CA LEU A 155 7.29 7.97 12.52
C LEU A 155 5.93 7.94 13.22
N SER A 156 4.87 8.42 12.58
CA SER A 156 3.50 8.41 13.12
C SER A 156 2.71 7.13 12.85
N ILE A 157 3.34 6.13 12.21
CA ILE A 157 2.67 4.86 11.89
C ILE A 157 2.34 4.07 13.16
N ASP A 158 3.23 4.07 14.15
CA ASP A 158 3.05 3.39 15.44
C ASP A 158 1.77 3.81 16.19
N THR A 159 1.40 5.07 16.06
CA THR A 159 0.23 5.71 16.67
C THR A 159 -0.94 5.83 15.69
N SER A 160 -0.80 5.31 14.47
CA SER A 160 -1.76 5.48 13.37
C SER A 160 -2.08 6.93 13.00
N ALA A 161 -1.29 7.90 13.45
CA ALA A 161 -1.52 9.31 13.19
C ALA A 161 -1.17 9.70 11.74
N HIS A 162 -0.47 8.84 10.99
CA HIS A 162 -0.23 8.99 9.55
C HIS A 162 -1.53 9.03 8.74
N LEU A 163 -2.59 8.37 9.23
CA LEU A 163 -3.92 8.36 8.59
C LEU A 163 -4.57 9.76 8.54
N ASN A 164 -4.12 10.68 9.41
CA ASN A 164 -4.62 12.05 9.48
C ASN A 164 -3.79 13.04 8.64
N ASP A 165 -2.66 12.60 8.06
CA ASP A 165 -1.81 13.50 7.27
C ASP A 165 -2.41 13.70 5.86
N PRO A 166 -2.70 14.93 5.41
CA PRO A 166 -3.29 15.19 4.10
C PRO A 166 -2.45 14.72 2.90
N ALA A 167 -1.15 14.48 3.10
CA ALA A 167 -0.28 13.92 2.08
C ALA A 167 -0.41 12.39 1.94
N PHE A 168 -0.90 11.70 2.98
CA PHE A 168 -1.10 10.26 2.98
C PHE A 168 -2.48 9.92 2.41
N GLU A 169 -2.52 9.50 1.14
CA GLU A 169 -3.76 9.13 0.46
C GLU A 169 -4.06 7.64 0.64
N ILE A 170 -5.33 7.33 0.86
CA ILE A 170 -5.84 5.97 1.04
C ILE A 170 -7.06 5.80 0.15
N ILE A 171 -7.07 4.73 -0.64
CA ILE A 171 -8.18 4.36 -1.50
C ILE A 171 -8.52 2.88 -1.25
N PRO A 172 -9.72 2.57 -0.73
CA PRO A 172 -10.25 1.21 -0.73
C PRO A 172 -10.47 0.74 -2.17
N ILE A 173 -9.89 -0.40 -2.52
CA ILE A 173 -9.86 -0.94 -3.88
C ILE A 173 -10.13 -2.44 -3.85
N LEU A 174 -10.54 -2.98 -4.99
CA LEU A 174 -10.70 -4.43 -5.20
C LEU A 174 -9.55 -4.98 -6.04
N ALA A 175 -8.98 -4.18 -6.93
CA ALA A 175 -7.83 -4.59 -7.74
C ALA A 175 -6.93 -3.38 -8.04
N CYS A 176 -5.65 -3.63 -8.28
CA CYS A 176 -4.70 -2.59 -8.62
C CYS A 176 -3.56 -3.14 -9.48
N ARG A 177 -3.11 -2.33 -10.43
CA ARG A 177 -1.94 -2.53 -11.27
C ARG A 177 -1.02 -1.34 -11.10
N VAL A 178 0.24 -1.61 -10.80
CA VAL A 178 1.28 -0.59 -10.72
C VAL A 178 2.27 -0.83 -11.86
N ASN A 179 2.46 0.21 -12.66
CA ASN A 179 3.41 0.27 -13.75
C ASN A 179 4.43 1.38 -13.46
N PRO A 180 5.60 1.04 -12.87
CA PRO A 180 6.70 1.99 -12.77
C PRO A 180 7.13 2.49 -14.16
N GLU A 181 7.59 3.73 -14.24
CA GLU A 181 8.16 4.27 -15.47
C GLU A 181 9.37 3.43 -15.92
N LYS A 182 9.63 3.42 -17.23
CA LYS A 182 10.79 2.74 -17.80
C LYS A 182 12.06 3.25 -17.13
N ASP A 183 12.95 2.33 -16.77
CA ASP A 183 14.25 2.61 -16.14
C ASP A 183 14.17 3.31 -14.76
N ALA A 184 12.97 3.43 -14.15
CA ALA A 184 12.79 4.02 -12.82
C ALA A 184 13.47 3.22 -11.68
N GLY A 185 13.96 2.01 -11.98
CA GLY A 185 14.66 1.14 -11.05
C GLY A 185 13.90 0.91 -9.75
N GLY A 186 14.65 0.72 -8.66
CA GLY A 186 14.11 0.74 -7.30
C GLY A 186 13.81 -0.63 -6.70
N TRP A 187 13.19 -0.57 -5.53
CA TRP A 187 12.87 -1.74 -4.71
C TRP A 187 11.36 -1.94 -4.66
N LEU A 188 10.91 -3.13 -5.02
CA LEU A 188 9.59 -3.63 -4.66
C LEU A 188 9.75 -4.53 -3.45
N ALA A 189 8.79 -4.51 -2.54
CA ALA A 189 8.68 -5.46 -1.45
C ALA A 189 7.35 -6.20 -1.58
N LEU A 190 7.37 -7.53 -1.55
CA LEU A 190 6.17 -8.37 -1.48
C LEU A 190 6.26 -9.17 -0.18
N ASP A 191 5.32 -8.95 0.74
CA ASP A 191 5.34 -9.56 2.09
C ASP A 191 6.70 -9.42 2.82
N GLY A 192 7.39 -8.30 2.60
CA GLY A 192 8.72 -8.02 3.16
C GLY A 192 9.89 -8.61 2.38
N GLU A 193 9.65 -9.48 1.40
CA GLU A 193 10.66 -10.01 0.50
C GLU A 193 11.02 -8.98 -0.58
N ALA A 194 12.30 -8.71 -0.74
CA ALA A 194 12.80 -7.73 -1.68
C ALA A 194 12.80 -8.27 -3.11
N VAL A 195 12.10 -7.59 -4.02
CA VAL A 195 12.16 -7.84 -5.46
C VAL A 195 12.82 -6.65 -6.15
N ILE A 196 13.99 -6.90 -6.73
CA ILE A 196 14.79 -5.85 -7.38
C ILE A 196 14.20 -5.53 -8.75
N ASN A 197 13.84 -4.26 -8.94
CA ASN A 197 13.65 -3.67 -10.26
C ASN A 197 14.99 -3.04 -10.65
N ASP A 198 15.85 -3.78 -11.36
CA ASP A 198 17.21 -3.34 -11.66
C ASP A 198 17.26 -2.13 -12.60
N GLY A 199 16.13 -1.75 -13.20
CA GLY A 199 15.97 -0.59 -14.08
C GLY A 199 16.83 -0.67 -15.34
N LYS A 200 17.49 -1.82 -15.57
CA LYS A 200 18.36 -2.07 -16.71
C LYS A 200 17.66 -3.12 -17.56
N ASN A 201 16.99 -2.65 -18.62
CA ASN A 201 16.33 -3.46 -19.65
C ASN A 201 14.97 -4.10 -19.25
N SER A 202 14.40 -3.78 -18.08
CA SER A 202 12.98 -4.08 -17.80
C SER A 202 12.44 -3.29 -16.61
N SER A 203 11.25 -2.69 -16.74
CA SER A 203 10.46 -2.24 -15.57
C SER A 203 9.49 -3.35 -15.13
N MET A 204 9.53 -3.72 -13.85
CA MET A 204 8.65 -4.75 -13.33
C MET A 204 7.28 -4.18 -12.96
N SER A 205 6.29 -4.48 -13.79
CA SER A 205 4.89 -4.23 -13.45
C SER A 205 4.34 -5.36 -12.60
N PHE A 206 3.44 -5.02 -11.68
CA PHE A 206 2.73 -6.00 -10.86
C PHE A 206 1.26 -5.61 -10.75
N GLN A 207 0.44 -6.62 -10.49
CA GLN A 207 -0.99 -6.47 -10.34
C GLN A 207 -1.46 -7.33 -9.17
N VAL A 208 -2.44 -6.83 -8.44
CA VAL A 208 -3.09 -7.51 -7.33
C VAL A 208 -4.60 -7.42 -7.51
N GLY A 209 -5.30 -8.47 -7.12
CA GLY A 209 -6.76 -8.49 -7.04
C GLY A 209 -7.23 -9.76 -6.33
N PRO A 210 -8.55 -9.96 -6.22
CA PRO A 210 -9.10 -11.11 -5.54
C PRO A 210 -8.78 -12.40 -6.29
N GLY A 211 -8.30 -13.40 -5.55
CA GLY A 211 -8.24 -14.78 -5.98
C GLY A 211 -9.54 -15.51 -5.73
N LYS A 212 -9.61 -16.77 -6.19
CA LYS A 212 -10.80 -17.64 -6.03
C LYS A 212 -11.23 -17.85 -4.57
N ASN A 213 -10.30 -17.72 -3.63
CA ASN A 213 -10.52 -17.94 -2.20
C ASN A 213 -10.49 -16.62 -1.41
N LYS A 214 -10.87 -15.49 -2.02
CA LYS A 214 -10.88 -14.15 -1.40
C LYS A 214 -9.50 -13.66 -0.91
N ASN A 215 -8.42 -14.33 -1.31
CA ASN A 215 -7.06 -13.92 -1.02
C ASN A 215 -6.55 -12.89 -2.04
N ALA A 216 -5.65 -12.01 -1.62
CA ALA A 216 -4.92 -11.15 -2.55
C ALA A 216 -4.01 -12.02 -3.43
N THR A 217 -4.29 -12.08 -4.74
CA THR A 217 -3.43 -12.75 -5.71
C THR A 217 -2.56 -11.72 -6.40
N ILE A 218 -1.24 -11.89 -6.28
CA ILE A 218 -0.26 -11.02 -6.94
C ILE A 218 0.19 -11.68 -8.23
N ILE A 219 -0.04 -11.00 -9.34
CA ILE A 219 0.42 -11.37 -10.67
C ILE A 219 1.61 -10.49 -11.01
N GLY A 220 2.79 -11.10 -11.08
CA GLY A 220 4.06 -10.40 -11.28
C GLY A 220 4.76 -10.76 -12.59
N ARG A 221 5.51 -9.76 -13.09
CA ARG A 221 6.58 -9.81 -14.08
C ARG A 221 6.18 -9.91 -15.55
N GLN A 222 6.06 -8.74 -16.16
CA GLN A 222 6.27 -8.55 -17.59
C GLN A 222 7.52 -7.69 -17.81
N ARG A 223 8.46 -8.17 -18.62
CA ARG A 223 9.59 -7.36 -19.10
C ARG A 223 9.07 -6.46 -20.22
N ARG A 224 9.24 -5.15 -20.06
CA ARG A 224 9.03 -4.14 -21.11
C ARG A 224 10.37 -3.56 -21.54
#